data_AF-A0A6V7HY80-F1
#
_entry.id   AF-A0A6V7HY80-F1
#
_cell.length_a   1.000
_cell.length_b   1.000
_cell.length_c   1.000
_cell.angle_alpha   90.00
_cell.angle_beta   90.00
_cell.angle_gamma   90.00
#
_symmetry.space_group_name_H-M   'P 1'
#
loop_
_entity.id
_entity.type
_entity.pdbx_description
1 polymer ?
#
loop_
_entity_poly.entity_id
_entity_poly.type
_entity_poly.pdbx_seq_one_letter_code
_entity_poly.pdbx_strand_id
1 'polypeptide(L)'
;VGFRSVEEKKSLEILLKERPFDKAKLKQFCLRFTVPVMHRNFLWKILLDVSPIYPESQDFISTQRRIEFQDLRRALRVTKMVDDRTKVHQVFLMMWLLRVKRAKIDMSMQLESPLV
;
A
#
# COMPACT_ATOMS: atom_id res chain seq x y z
N VAL A 1 -7.87 17.59 29.95
CA VAL A 1 -7.98 18.28 28.64
C VAL A 1 -8.23 17.26 27.54
N GLY A 2 -9.49 16.95 27.21
CA GLY A 2 -9.86 15.84 26.29
C GLY A 2 -10.86 16.19 25.17
N PHE A 3 -11.31 17.43 25.06
CA PHE A 3 -12.40 17.80 24.15
C PHE A 3 -12.00 17.86 22.67
N ARG A 4 -10.82 18.42 22.33
CA ARG A 4 -10.38 18.54 20.92
C ARG A 4 -10.19 17.18 20.22
N SER A 5 -9.55 16.22 20.89
CA SER A 5 -9.32 14.89 20.29
C SER A 5 -10.61 14.11 20.03
N VAL A 6 -11.64 14.31 20.87
CA VAL A 6 -12.96 13.68 20.69
C VAL A 6 -13.69 14.27 19.49
N GLU A 7 -13.62 15.59 19.30
CA GLU A 7 -14.22 16.27 18.14
C GLU A 7 -13.52 15.92 16.83
N GLU A 8 -12.19 15.82 16.83
CA GLU A 8 -11.40 15.38 15.67
C GLU A 8 -11.77 13.94 15.27
N LYS A 9 -11.91 13.03 16.24
CA LYS A 9 -12.34 11.66 15.99
C LYS A 9 -13.75 11.63 15.38
N LYS A 10 -14.71 12.36 15.96
CA LYS A 10 -16.08 12.44 15.42
C LYS A 10 -16.09 12.99 13.99
N SER A 11 -15.28 14.01 13.71
CA SER A 11 -15.16 14.60 12.38
C SER A 11 -14.64 13.58 11.36
N LEU A 12 -13.63 12.78 11.72
CA LEU A 12 -13.14 11.70 10.87
C LEU A 12 -14.22 10.63 10.63
N GLU A 13 -14.93 10.21 11.66
CA GLU A 13 -16.01 9.22 11.54
C GLU A 13 -17.14 9.68 10.60
N ILE A 14 -17.43 10.98 10.56
CA ILE A 14 -18.38 11.56 9.60
C ILE A 14 -17.86 11.41 8.17
N LEU A 15 -16.60 11.77 7.91
CA LEU A 15 -15.97 11.59 6.59
C LEU A 15 -15.94 10.11 6.16
N LEU A 16 -15.71 9.21 7.11
CA LEU A 16 -15.71 7.76 6.88
C LEU A 16 -17.10 7.15 6.67
N LYS A 17 -18.18 7.92 6.77
CA LYS A 17 -19.54 7.50 6.38
C LYS A 17 -19.89 7.88 4.94
N GLU A 18 -19.17 8.79 4.30
CA GLU A 18 -19.41 9.18 2.91
C GLU A 18 -19.07 8.03 1.93
N ARG A 19 -19.91 7.82 0.91
CA ARG A 19 -19.76 6.75 -0.10
C ARG A 19 -19.99 7.34 -1.51
N PRO A 20 -19.02 7.25 -2.43
CA PRO A 20 -17.64 6.82 -2.23
C PRO A 20 -16.88 7.75 -1.27
N PHE A 21 -15.72 7.32 -0.76
CA PHE A 21 -14.91 8.18 0.09
C PHE A 21 -14.42 9.41 -0.66
N ASP A 22 -14.61 10.58 -0.06
CA ASP A 22 -14.03 11.82 -0.56
C ASP A 22 -12.53 11.89 -0.19
N LYS A 23 -11.69 11.44 -1.13
CA LYS A 23 -10.23 11.43 -0.97
C LYS A 23 -9.66 12.84 -0.69
N ALA A 24 -10.27 13.90 -1.22
CA ALA A 24 -9.81 15.27 -1.02
C ALA A 24 -10.08 15.74 0.41
N LYS A 25 -11.29 15.50 0.95
CA LYS A 25 -11.60 15.80 2.35
C LYS A 25 -10.76 14.97 3.33
N LEU A 26 -10.53 13.68 3.03
CA LEU A 26 -9.67 12.83 3.85
C LEU A 26 -8.22 13.33 3.87
N LYS A 27 -7.69 13.78 2.72
CA LYS A 27 -6.37 14.41 2.63
C LYS A 27 -6.33 15.70 3.45
N GLN A 28 -7.33 16.56 3.32
CA GLN A 28 -7.42 17.82 4.08
C GLN A 28 -7.48 17.56 5.59
N PHE A 29 -8.23 16.53 6.03
CA PHE A 29 -8.23 16.09 7.42
C PHE A 29 -6.83 15.72 7.89
N CYS A 30 -6.10 14.88 7.14
CA CYS A 30 -4.75 14.44 7.50
C CYS A 30 -3.71 15.58 7.53
N LEU A 31 -3.92 16.64 6.75
CA LEU A 31 -3.06 17.84 6.78
C LEU A 31 -3.34 18.74 7.98
N ARG A 32 -4.56 18.70 8.52
CA ARG A 32 -4.99 19.56 9.63
C ARG A 32 -4.87 18.90 10.99
N PHE A 33 -5.06 17.59 11.06
CA PHE A 33 -5.20 16.86 12.31
C PHE A 33 -4.34 15.60 12.32
N THR A 34 -3.91 15.22 13.52
CA THR A 34 -3.21 13.95 13.72
C THR A 34 -4.18 12.80 13.52
N VAL A 35 -3.84 11.89 12.60
CA VAL A 35 -4.68 10.71 12.32
C VAL A 35 -4.66 9.75 13.53
N PRO A 36 -5.84 9.38 14.08
CA PRO A 36 -5.93 8.39 15.14
C PRO A 36 -5.33 7.05 14.72
N VAL A 37 -4.63 6.39 15.63
CA VAL A 37 -3.88 5.15 15.36
C VAL A 37 -4.74 4.08 14.67
N MET A 38 -6.00 3.93 15.12
CA MET A 38 -6.94 2.92 14.58
C MET A 38 -7.28 3.13 13.10
N HIS A 39 -7.29 4.36 12.60
CA HIS A 39 -7.64 4.67 11.21
C HIS A 39 -6.43 4.89 10.30
N ARG A 40 -5.22 4.95 10.86
CA ARG A 40 -4.00 5.31 10.10
C ARG A 40 -3.73 4.39 8.93
N ASN A 41 -3.76 3.07 9.16
CA ASN A 41 -3.54 2.07 8.10
C ASN A 41 -4.59 2.19 6.99
N PHE A 42 -5.87 2.35 7.39
CA PHE A 42 -6.97 2.48 6.46
C PHE A 42 -6.85 3.74 5.59
N LEU A 43 -6.64 4.91 6.20
CA LEU A 43 -6.51 6.17 5.46
C LEU A 43 -5.30 6.17 4.53
N TRP A 44 -4.15 5.64 4.97
CA TRP A 44 -2.98 5.53 4.09
C TRP A 44 -3.24 4.62 2.90
N LYS A 45 -3.97 3.52 3.08
CA LYS A 45 -4.35 2.66 1.95
C LYS A 45 -5.20 3.42 0.92
N ILE A 46 -6.13 4.25 1.34
CA ILE A 46 -6.94 5.08 0.43
C ILE A 46 -6.10 6.17 -0.23
N LEU A 47 -5.30 6.90 0.57
CA LEU A 47 -4.53 8.05 0.09
C LEU A 47 -3.41 7.64 -0.89
N LEU A 48 -2.79 6.48 -0.67
CA LEU A 48 -1.74 5.90 -1.53
C LEU A 48 -2.28 5.02 -2.66
N ASP A 49 -3.59 5.03 -2.91
CA ASP A 49 -4.25 4.23 -3.96
C ASP A 49 -4.00 2.72 -3.82
N VAL A 50 -3.81 2.26 -2.58
CA VAL A 50 -3.73 0.83 -2.24
C VAL A 50 -5.11 0.21 -2.13
N SER A 51 -6.10 0.97 -1.67
CA SER A 51 -7.49 0.55 -1.57
C SER A 51 -8.36 1.56 -2.34
N PRO A 52 -9.37 1.12 -3.10
CA PRO A 52 -10.25 2.02 -3.82
C PRO A 52 -11.12 2.85 -2.86
N ILE A 53 -11.60 3.99 -3.35
CA ILE A 53 -12.55 4.87 -2.64
C ILE A 53 -13.95 4.25 -2.50
N TYR A 54 -14.24 3.18 -3.26
CA TYR A 54 -15.51 2.44 -3.24
C TYR A 54 -15.42 1.25 -2.28
N PRO A 55 -16.12 1.28 -1.13
CA PRO A 55 -15.98 0.24 -0.10
C PRO A 55 -16.40 -1.16 -0.55
N GLU A 56 -17.41 -1.23 -1.41
CA GLU A 56 -17.91 -2.47 -2.00
C GLU A 56 -16.82 -3.21 -2.78
N SER A 57 -15.89 -2.48 -3.39
CA SER A 57 -14.79 -3.07 -4.17
C SER A 57 -13.55 -3.38 -3.33
N GLN A 58 -13.49 -2.95 -2.07
CA GLN A 58 -12.24 -3.04 -1.29
C GLN A 58 -11.82 -4.47 -0.98
N ASP A 59 -12.77 -5.35 -0.65
CA ASP A 59 -12.47 -6.73 -0.33
C ASP A 59 -11.95 -7.49 -1.55
N PHE A 60 -12.62 -7.31 -2.69
CA PHE A 60 -12.19 -7.86 -3.97
C PHE A 60 -10.78 -7.39 -4.34
N ILE A 61 -10.52 -6.08 -4.32
CA ILE A 61 -9.21 -5.52 -4.69
C ILE A 61 -8.12 -5.98 -3.70
N SER A 62 -8.42 -6.05 -2.41
CA SER A 62 -7.50 -6.56 -1.38
C SER A 62 -7.13 -8.01 -1.66
N THR A 63 -8.11 -8.85 -2.02
CA THR A 63 -7.89 -10.25 -2.36
C THR A 63 -7.02 -10.39 -3.61
N GLN A 64 -7.33 -9.66 -4.69
CA GLN A 64 -6.54 -9.68 -5.93
C GLN A 64 -5.09 -9.24 -5.69
N ARG A 65 -4.86 -8.18 -4.90
CA ARG A 65 -3.51 -7.72 -4.57
C ARG A 65 -2.72 -8.74 -3.75
N ARG A 66 -3.37 -9.49 -2.85
CA ARG A 66 -2.73 -10.56 -2.08
C ARG A 66 -2.30 -11.72 -2.99
N ILE A 67 -3.16 -12.10 -3.94
CA ILE A 67 -2.85 -13.14 -4.94
C ILE A 67 -1.64 -12.72 -5.75
N GLU A 68 -1.67 -11.52 -6.34
CA GLU A 68 -0.56 -10.99 -7.14
C GLU A 68 0.76 -10.92 -6.34
N PHE A 69 0.70 -10.48 -5.09
CA PHE A 69 1.87 -10.48 -4.19
C PHE A 69 2.45 -11.88 -4.01
N GLN A 70 1.60 -12.89 -3.80
CA GLN A 70 2.03 -14.28 -3.62
C GLN A 70 2.61 -14.85 -4.92
N ASP A 71 2.00 -14.56 -6.07
CA ASP A 71 2.44 -15.02 -7.38
C ASP A 71 3.80 -14.43 -7.75
N LEU A 72 3.99 -13.12 -7.58
CA LEU A 72 5.28 -12.46 -7.82
C LEU A 72 6.37 -13.05 -6.92
N ARG A 73 6.09 -13.25 -5.63
CA ARG A 73 7.04 -13.84 -4.69
C ARG A 73 7.37 -15.29 -5.06
N ARG A 74 6.38 -16.07 -5.48
CA ARG A 74 6.56 -17.46 -5.92
C ARG A 74 7.40 -17.52 -7.20
N ALA A 75 7.12 -16.66 -8.18
CA ALA A 75 7.85 -16.59 -9.44
C ALA A 75 9.35 -16.32 -9.21
N LEU A 76 9.68 -15.36 -8.34
CA LEU A 76 11.08 -15.07 -8.00
C LEU A 76 11.78 -16.26 -7.32
N ARG A 77 11.09 -17.00 -6.46
CA ARG A 77 11.67 -18.21 -5.82
C ARG A 77 11.88 -19.34 -6.83
N VAL A 78 10.90 -19.61 -7.70
CA VAL A 78 10.99 -20.68 -8.72
C VAL A 78 12.11 -20.41 -9.73
N THR A 79 12.28 -19.14 -10.10
CA THR A 79 13.37 -18.69 -11.00
C THR A 79 14.72 -18.56 -10.31
N LYS A 80 14.81 -18.87 -9.00
CA LYS A 80 16.01 -18.71 -8.16
C LYS A 80 16.56 -17.29 -8.14
N MET A 81 15.71 -16.32 -8.44
CA MET A 81 16.02 -14.89 -8.37
C MET A 81 15.93 -14.35 -6.96
N VAL A 82 15.42 -15.08 -5.98
CA VAL A 82 15.52 -14.74 -4.55
C VAL A 82 15.61 -16.03 -3.75
N ASP A 83 16.25 -15.94 -2.59
CA ASP A 83 16.34 -17.02 -1.60
C ASP A 83 15.97 -16.50 -0.20
N ASP A 84 16.08 -17.37 0.80
CA ASP A 84 15.76 -16.99 2.19
C ASP A 84 16.84 -16.09 2.83
N ARG A 85 17.98 -15.86 2.16
CA ARG A 85 19.04 -14.93 2.59
C ARG A 85 18.85 -13.53 2.00
N THR A 86 18.04 -13.41 0.95
CA THR A 86 17.75 -12.15 0.26
C THR A 86 17.01 -11.20 1.19
N LYS A 87 17.47 -9.95 1.30
CA LYS A 87 16.85 -8.98 2.21
C LYS A 87 15.44 -8.63 1.72
N VAL A 88 14.50 -8.43 2.64
CA VAL A 88 13.07 -8.19 2.32
C VAL A 88 12.88 -7.03 1.34
N HIS A 89 13.62 -5.93 1.49
CA HIS A 89 13.52 -4.78 0.58
C HIS A 89 14.00 -5.11 -0.84
N GLN A 90 15.01 -5.97 -0.99
CA GLN A 90 15.46 -6.44 -2.30
C GLN A 90 14.38 -7.33 -2.93
N VAL A 91 13.74 -8.21 -2.14
CA VAL A 91 12.61 -9.01 -2.63
C VAL A 91 11.50 -8.11 -3.16
N PHE A 92 11.11 -7.05 -2.43
CA PHE A 92 10.08 -6.11 -2.91
C PHE A 92 10.47 -5.35 -4.17
N LEU A 93 11.72 -4.89 -4.27
CA LEU A 93 12.23 -4.26 -5.49
C LEU A 93 12.17 -5.23 -6.67
N MET A 94 12.56 -6.49 -6.48
CA MET A 94 12.50 -7.51 -7.53
C MET A 94 11.07 -7.84 -7.93
N MET A 95 10.14 -7.91 -6.98
CA MET A 95 8.71 -8.10 -7.27
C MET A 95 8.17 -6.95 -8.12
N TRP A 96 8.56 -5.71 -7.79
CA TRP A 96 8.18 -4.54 -8.57
C TRP A 96 8.78 -4.59 -9.98
N LEU A 97 10.08 -4.90 -10.11
CA LEU A 97 10.77 -5.03 -11.41
C LEU A 97 10.15 -6.13 -12.28
N LEU A 98 9.75 -7.26 -11.69
CA LEU A 98 9.03 -8.32 -12.38
C LEU A 98 7.66 -7.84 -12.85
N ARG A 99 6.90 -7.15 -11.99
CA ARG A 99 5.58 -6.59 -12.33
C ARG A 99 5.66 -5.61 -13.50
N VAL A 100 6.66 -4.72 -13.52
CA VAL A 100 6.86 -3.74 -14.61
C VAL A 100 7.61 -4.32 -15.82
N LYS A 101 7.86 -5.64 -15.83
CA LYS A 101 8.57 -6.37 -16.90
C LYS A 101 10.00 -5.87 -17.17
N ARG A 102 10.67 -5.38 -16.13
CA ARG A 102 12.07 -4.90 -16.16
C ARG A 102 13.04 -5.82 -15.39
N ALA A 103 12.60 -7.00 -14.97
CA ALA A 103 13.47 -7.97 -14.31
C ALA A 103 14.49 -8.57 -15.30
N LYS A 104 15.77 -8.52 -14.95
CA LYS A 104 16.89 -9.19 -15.61
C LYS A 104 17.29 -10.41 -14.81
N ILE A 105 17.83 -11.43 -15.47
CA ILE A 105 18.20 -12.70 -14.80
C ILE A 105 19.39 -12.52 -13.86
N ASP A 106 20.34 -11.62 -14.20
CA ASP A 106 21.48 -11.29 -13.34
C ASP A 106 21.10 -10.24 -12.29
N MET A 107 20.95 -10.70 -11.04
CA MET A 107 20.57 -9.88 -9.90
C MET A 107 21.64 -8.86 -9.52
N SER A 108 22.92 -9.23 -9.59
CA SER A 108 24.03 -8.37 -9.20
C SER A 108 24.10 -7.16 -10.12
N MET A 109 24.04 -7.40 -11.43
CA MET A 109 24.00 -6.34 -12.44
C MET A 109 22.71 -5.50 -12.38
N GLN A 110 21.59 -6.08 -11.93
CA GLN A 110 20.33 -5.36 -11.82
C GLN A 110 20.28 -4.40 -10.62
N LEU A 111 20.91 -4.76 -9.50
CA LEU A 111 20.98 -3.91 -8.30
C LEU A 111 21.98 -2.75 -8.44
N GLU A 112 22.98 -2.91 -9.30
CA GLU A 112 23.95 -1.87 -9.65
C GLU A 112 23.45 -0.93 -10.75
N SER A 113 22.37 -1.30 -11.45
CA SER A 113 21.79 -0.50 -12.53
C SER A 113 21.10 0.75 -11.98
N PRO A 114 21.35 1.95 -12.54
CA PRO A 114 20.62 3.14 -12.17
C PRO A 114 19.12 2.97 -12.44
N LEU A 115 18.30 3.43 -11.49
CA LEU A 115 16.86 3.52 -11.61
C LEU A 115 16.55 4.68 -12.57
N VAL A 116 16.49 4.40 -13.87
CA VAL A 116 16.04 5.34 -14.92
C VAL A 116 14.51 5.36 -15.01
#